data_AF-J8HVA0-F1
#
_entry.id   AF-J8HVA0-F1
#
_cell.length_a   1.000
_cell.length_b   1.000
_cell.length_c   1.000
_cell.angle_alpha   90.00
_cell.angle_beta   90.00
_cell.angle_gamma   90.00
#
_symmetry.space_group_name_H-M   'P 1'
#
loop_
_entity.id
_entity.type
_entity.pdbx_description
1 polymer ?
#
loop_
_entity_poly.entity_id
_entity_poly.type
_entity_poly.pdbx_seq_one_letter_code
_entity_poly.pdbx_strand_id
1 'polypeptide(L)' 'MCEHKYQLLESETTTFYSDARHFGVDVSATFYCEKCLDIQHREKRIDTGVIEVKANE' A
#
# COMPACT_ATOMS: atom_id res chain seq x y z
N MET A 1 11.31 -16.62 -19.61
CA MET A 1 10.59 -15.62 -18.80
C MET A 1 11.57 -14.49 -18.53
N CYS A 2 11.35 -13.30 -19.09
CA CYS A 2 12.29 -12.18 -18.89
C CYS A 2 12.15 -11.69 -17.45
N GLU A 3 13.20 -11.79 -16.66
CA GLU A 3 13.23 -11.22 -15.32
C GLU A 3 13.36 -9.69 -15.46
N HIS A 4 12.29 -8.99 -15.09
CA HIS A 4 12.23 -7.53 -15.04
C HIS A 4 12.59 -7.12 -13.62
N LYS A 5 13.76 -6.49 -13.47
CA LYS A 5 14.14 -5.87 -12.21
C LYS A 5 13.39 -4.54 -12.10
N TYR A 6 12.56 -4.43 -11.08
CA TYR A 6 11.88 -3.18 -10.73
C TYR A 6 12.60 -2.54 -9.55
N GLN A 7 13.04 -1.30 -9.71
CA GLN A 7 13.62 -0.49 -8.65
C GLN A 7 12.52 0.39 -8.04
N LEU A 8 12.40 0.36 -6.71
CA LEU A 8 11.52 1.29 -6.00
C LEU A 8 12.17 2.67 -6.01
N LEU A 9 11.45 3.68 -6.51
CA LEU A 9 11.89 5.07 -6.49
C LEU A 9 11.33 5.80 -5.27
N GLU A 10 10.02 5.68 -5.06
CA GLU A 10 9.30 6.37 -4.00
C GLU A 10 8.17 5.47 -3.50
N SER A 11 7.87 5.57 -2.20
CA SER A 11 6.70 4.96 -1.61
C SER A 11 6.11 5.88 -0.56
N GLU A 12 4.79 6.02 -0.56
CA GLU A 12 4.05 6.73 0.47
C GLU A 12 3.06 5.76 1.11
N THR A 13 2.83 5.94 2.41
CA THR A 13 1.88 5.15 3.18
C THR A 13 1.07 6.10 4.04
N THR A 14 -0.24 6.09 3.83
CA THR A 14 -1.19 6.91 4.57
C THR A 14 -2.10 6.00 5.37
N THR A 15 -2.06 6.14 6.69
CA THR A 15 -3.00 5.47 7.58
C THR A 15 -4.18 6.40 7.85
N PHE A 16 -5.39 5.86 7.82
CA PHE A 16 -6.58 6.59 8.19
C PHE A 16 -7.43 5.79 9.16
N TYR A 17 -7.98 6.51 10.13
CA TYR A 17 -8.90 5.97 11.12
C TYR A 17 -10.24 6.67 10.95
N SER A 18 -11.31 5.89 10.85
CA SER A 18 -12.68 6.41 10.84
C SER A 18 -13.30 6.26 12.22
N ASP A 19 -14.15 7.21 12.62
CA ASP A 19 -14.98 7.15 13.84
C ASP A 19 -15.76 5.82 14.00
N ALA A 20 -16.02 5.11 12.90
CA ALA A 20 -16.64 3.78 12.89
C ALA A 20 -15.70 2.63 13.34
N ARG A 21 -14.53 2.91 13.95
CA ARG A 21 -13.47 1.94 14.28
C ARG A 21 -12.92 1.18 13.07
N HIS A 22 -13.10 1.73 11.87
CA HIS A 22 -12.46 1.23 10.67
C HIS A 22 -11.04 1.78 10.58
N PHE A 23 -10.09 0.86 10.45
CA PHE A 23 -8.70 1.18 10.18
C PHE A 23 -8.37 0.79 8.74
N GLY A 24 -7.87 1.75 7.97
CA GLY A 24 -7.41 1.49 6.61
C GLY A 24 -6.06 2.12 6.35
N VAL A 25 -5.37 1.55 5.36
CA VAL A 25 -4.04 1.99 4.92
C VAL A 25 -4.06 2.12 3.41
N ASP A 26 -3.74 3.30 2.91
CA ASP A 26 -3.45 3.52 1.50
C ASP A 26 -1.93 3.48 1.32
N VAL A 27 -1.46 2.65 0.38
CA VAL A 27 -0.04 2.52 0.03
C VAL A 27 0.12 2.87 -1.44
N SER A 28 0.97 3.84 -1.74
CA SER A 28 1.37 4.19 -3.10
C SER A 28 2.86 3.95 -3.27
N ALA A 29 3.26 3.49 -4.45
CA ALA A 29 4.65 3.20 -4.76
C ALA A 29 4.94 3.39 -6.25
N THR A 30 6.08 4.02 -6.53
CA THR A 30 6.59 4.26 -7.88
C THR A 30 7.77 3.33 -8.14
N PHE A 31 7.66 2.56 -9.23
CA PHE A 31 8.65 1.58 -9.65
C PHE A 31 9.23 1.97 -11.01
N TYR A 32 10.54 1.87 -11.14
CA TYR A 32 11.22 2.01 -12.43
C TYR A 32 11.73 0.66 -12.90
N CYS A 33 11.54 0.36 -14.18
CA CYS A 33 12.12 -0.83 -14.82
C CYS A 33 13.14 -0.42 -15.88
N GLU A 34 14.42 -0.70 -15.62
CA GLU A 34 15.52 -0.39 -16.54
C GLU A 34 15.38 -1.07 -17.90
N LYS A 35 14.82 -2.29 -17.94
CA LYS A 35 14.64 -3.03 -19.19
C LYS A 35 13.48 -2.51 -20.03
N CYS A 36 12.46 -1.97 -19.39
CA CYS A 36 11.30 -1.39 -20.08
C CYS A 36 11.47 0.09 -20.36
N LEU A 37 12.45 0.75 -19.73
CA LEU A 37 12.61 2.21 -19.69
C LEU A 37 11.28 2.88 -19.29
N ASP A 38 10.61 2.28 -18.30
CA ASP A 38 9.23 2.58 -17.92
C ASP A 38 9.13 2.86 -16.42
N ILE A 39 8.23 3.76 -16.07
CA ILE A 39 7.90 4.12 -14.68
C ILE A 39 6.44 3.73 -14.43
N GLN A 40 6.22 2.89 -13.41
CA GLN A 40 4.90 2.47 -12.98
C GLN A 40 4.58 3.03 -11.60
N HIS A 41 3.47 3.76 -11.52
CA HIS A 41 2.86 4.13 -10.26
C HIS A 41 1.81 3.08 -9.89
N ARG A 42 1.85 2.58 -8.65
CA ARG A 42 0.89 1.60 -8.13
C ARG A 42 0.35 2.07 -6.79
N GLU A 43 -0.97 2.02 -6.68
CA GLU A 43 -1.69 2.36 -5.47
C GLU A 43 -2.49 1.15 -5.01
N LYS A 44 -2.48 0.89 -3.70
CA LYS A 44 -3.21 -0.20 -3.10
C LYS A 44 -3.80 0.24 -1.77
N ARG A 45 -5.11 0.15 -1.68
CA ARG A 45 -5.86 0.31 -0.44
C ARG A 45 -5.97 -1.02 0.29
N ILE A 46 -5.56 -1.03 1.55
CA ILE A 46 -5.68 -2.15 2.47
C ILE A 46 -6.74 -1.74 3.50
N ASP A 47 -7.94 -2.29 3.35
CA ASP A 47 -8.96 -2.19 4.39
C ASP A 47 -8.74 -3.30 5.40
N THR A 48 -8.58 -2.92 6.67
CA THR A 48 -8.27 -3.86 7.76
C THR A 48 -9.51 -4.23 8.57
N GLY A 49 -10.70 -3.76 8.15
CA GLY A 49 -11.97 -3.98 8.84
C GLY A 49 -12.11 -3.25 10.18
N VAL A 50 -13.19 -3.57 10.90
CA VAL A 50 -13.43 -3.11 12.28
C VAL A 50 -12.50 -3.87 13.21
N ILE A 51 -11.64 -3.15 13.94
CA ILE A 51 -10.92 -3.76 15.06
C ILE A 51 -11.94 -3.99 16.18
N GLU A 52 -12.49 -5.20 16.28
CA GLU A 52 -13.22 -5.63 17.47
C GLU A 52 -12.21 -5.76 18.62
N VAL A 53 -11.93 -4.64 19.30
CA VAL A 53 -11.23 -4.65 20.58
C VAL A 53 -12.12 -5.41 21.56
N LYS A 54 -11.88 -6.71 21.73
CA LYS A 54 -12.46 -7.46 22.85
C LYS A 54 -11.85 -6.88 24.13
N ALA A 55 -12.59 -6.01 24.80
CA ALA A 55 -12.34 -5.67 26.18
C ALA A 55 -12.50 -6.98 26.99
N ASN A 56 -11.39 -7.50 27.50
CA ASN A 56 -11.44 -8.56 28.48
C ASN A 56 -11.80 -7.92 29.82
N GLU A 57 -13.05 -8.08 30.25
CA GLU A 57 -13.52 -7.77 31.61
C GLU A 57 -12.85 -8.68 32.65
#